data_AF-A0A7S2AHM4-F1
#
_entry.id   AF-A0A7S2AHM4-F1
#
_cell.length_a   1.000
_cell.length_b   1.000
_cell.length_c   1.000
_cell.angle_alpha   90.00
_cell.angle_beta   90.00
_cell.angle_gamma   90.00
#
_symmetry.space_group_name_H-M   'P 1'
#
loop_
_entity.id
_entity.type
_entity.pdbx_description
1 polymer ?
#
loop_
_entity_poly.entity_id
_entity_poly.type
_entity_poly.pdbx_seq_one_letter_code
_entity_poly.pdbx_strand_id
1 'polypeptide(L)'
;MFSDFWERFLDSLRALGEKKQRTTYRLTLMKGQNMTEAADYAKLVSLGQPDFIEIKSVTFCGESKASSLKLEDVPWHEEVKNFAEAMLSHEGLTADYELACEHQHSCIVLLANRRFKIQGQWHTWIDYDRFHDLVAEGQPFEALDYAAPTPQWALYGSQEAGFDPKETRHFHNRTKRRAQAGQLSEAQLRQYPHDPAREQ
;
A
#
# COMPACT_ATOMS: atom_id res chain seq x y z
N MET A 1 9.13 -24.66 12.00
CA MET A 1 8.81 -24.30 10.61
C MET A 1 9.26 -25.45 9.72
N PHE A 2 8.52 -25.80 8.67
CA PHE A 2 8.91 -26.88 7.76
C PHE A 2 10.22 -26.53 7.04
N SER A 3 11.03 -27.53 6.69
CA SER A 3 12.32 -27.30 6.02
C SER A 3 12.17 -26.79 4.59
N ASP A 4 11.04 -27.11 3.95
CA ASP A 4 10.69 -26.72 2.58
C ASP A 4 9.76 -25.48 2.52
N PHE A 5 9.72 -24.68 3.59
CA PHE A 5 8.77 -23.56 3.68
C PHE A 5 9.00 -22.53 2.58
N TRP A 6 10.26 -22.32 2.18
CA TRP A 6 10.62 -21.30 1.20
C TRP A 6 10.21 -21.72 -0.20
N GLU A 7 10.45 -22.97 -0.57
CA GLU A 7 10.02 -23.57 -1.82
C GLU A 7 8.50 -23.50 -1.95
N ARG A 8 7.77 -23.89 -0.90
CA ARG A 8 6.31 -23.79 -0.85
C ARG A 8 5.81 -22.35 -0.99
N PHE A 9 6.52 -21.40 -0.38
CA PHE A 9 6.20 -19.99 -0.52
C PHE A 9 6.36 -19.54 -1.97
N LEU A 10 7.48 -19.84 -2.62
CA LEU A 10 7.70 -19.51 -4.03
C LEU A 10 6.66 -20.17 -4.95
N ASP A 11 6.30 -21.43 -4.70
CA ASP A 11 5.24 -22.13 -5.44
C ASP A 11 3.88 -21.46 -5.25
N SER A 12 3.58 -20.96 -4.05
CA SER A 12 2.35 -20.21 -3.80
C SER A 12 2.29 -18.90 -4.59
N LEU A 13 3.43 -18.21 -4.79
CA LEU A 13 3.50 -16.99 -5.61
C LEU A 13 3.18 -17.31 -7.07
N ARG A 14 3.79 -18.36 -7.62
CA ARG A 14 3.51 -18.84 -9.00
C ARG A 14 2.04 -19.22 -9.18
N ALA A 15 1.50 -20.00 -8.24
CA ALA A 15 0.10 -20.42 -8.28
C ALA A 15 -0.89 -19.24 -8.16
N LEU A 16 -0.49 -18.14 -7.50
CA LEU A 16 -1.31 -16.93 -7.46
C LEU A 16 -1.36 -16.23 -8.82
N GLY A 17 -0.26 -16.23 -9.57
CA GLY A 17 -0.20 -15.66 -10.93
C GLY A 17 -1.10 -16.36 -11.95
N GLU A 18 -1.49 -17.62 -11.68
CA GLU A 18 -2.44 -18.37 -12.51
C GLU A 18 -3.91 -18.05 -12.20
N LYS A 19 -4.18 -17.24 -11.16
CA LYS A 19 -5.56 -16.89 -10.78
C LYS A 19 -6.14 -15.83 -11.70
N LYS A 20 -7.42 -16.02 -12.02
CA LYS A 20 -8.23 -15.04 -12.75
C LYS A 20 -8.85 -13.98 -11.83
N GLN A 21 -9.01 -14.32 -10.55
CA GLN A 21 -9.48 -13.38 -9.53
C GLN A 21 -8.43 -12.30 -9.28
N ARG A 22 -8.86 -11.19 -8.68
CA ARG A 22 -7.98 -10.11 -8.28
C ARG A 22 -6.96 -10.60 -7.25
N THR A 23 -5.69 -10.36 -7.50
CA THR A 23 -4.58 -10.80 -6.63
C THR A 23 -3.85 -9.62 -6.00
N THR A 24 -3.36 -9.78 -4.78
CA THR A 24 -2.66 -8.69 -4.08
C THR A 24 -1.55 -9.25 -3.21
N TYR A 25 -0.35 -8.70 -3.36
CA TYR A 25 0.71 -8.88 -2.38
C TYR A 25 0.69 -7.70 -1.42
N ARG A 26 0.79 -7.99 -0.12
CA ARG A 26 0.92 -6.97 0.91
C ARG A 26 2.25 -7.10 1.61
N LEU A 27 3.12 -6.12 1.41
CA LEU A 27 4.40 -5.98 2.06
C LEU A 27 4.27 -5.01 3.23
N THR A 28 4.59 -5.48 4.43
CA THR A 28 4.65 -4.62 5.63
C THR A 28 6.10 -4.23 5.91
N LEU A 29 6.41 -2.94 5.84
CA LEU A 29 7.74 -2.38 6.04
C LEU A 29 8.01 -2.03 7.49
N MET A 30 9.23 -2.31 7.93
CA MET A 30 9.77 -1.95 9.23
C MET A 30 11.23 -1.52 9.08
N LYS A 31 11.55 -0.35 9.66
CA LYS A 31 12.91 0.19 9.64
C LYS A 31 13.88 -0.76 10.33
N GLY A 32 15.08 -0.87 9.77
CA GLY A 32 16.13 -1.74 10.29
C GLY A 32 15.85 -3.24 10.17
N GLN A 33 14.75 -3.65 9.50
CA GLN A 33 14.42 -5.06 9.29
C GLN A 33 14.36 -5.44 7.81
N ASN A 34 13.54 -4.76 7.00
CA ASN A 34 13.22 -5.24 5.66
C ASN A 34 13.08 -4.16 4.58
N MET A 35 13.66 -2.98 4.83
CA MET A 35 13.60 -1.84 3.91
C MET A 35 14.83 -1.70 3.02
N THR A 36 15.77 -2.65 3.09
CA THR A 36 17.02 -2.65 2.29
C THR A 36 16.96 -3.61 1.10
N GLU A 37 15.95 -4.47 1.04
CA GLU A 37 15.83 -5.62 0.15
C GLU A 37 14.88 -5.35 -1.04
N ALA A 38 14.73 -4.09 -1.47
CA ALA A 38 13.80 -3.71 -2.55
C ALA A 38 13.99 -4.56 -3.82
N ALA A 39 15.24 -4.87 -4.19
CA ALA A 39 15.58 -5.72 -5.32
C ALA A 39 15.05 -7.16 -5.18
N ASP A 40 15.09 -7.71 -3.97
CA ASP A 40 14.66 -9.09 -3.73
C ASP A 40 13.14 -9.19 -3.69
N TYR A 41 12.44 -8.18 -3.15
CA TYR A 41 10.98 -8.09 -3.28
C TYR A 41 10.55 -7.95 -4.73
N ALA A 42 11.28 -7.19 -5.54
CA ALA A 42 10.99 -7.08 -6.97
C ALA A 42 11.03 -8.45 -7.68
N LYS A 43 12.02 -9.30 -7.36
CA LYS A 43 12.10 -10.67 -7.90
C LYS A 43 10.89 -11.53 -7.50
N LEU A 44 10.43 -11.42 -6.24
CA LEU A 44 9.25 -12.16 -5.77
C LEU A 44 7.97 -11.71 -6.47
N VAL A 45 7.82 -10.40 -6.70
CA VAL A 45 6.68 -9.87 -7.46
C VAL A 45 6.73 -10.36 -8.90
N SER A 46 7.88 -10.29 -9.56
CA SER A 46 8.05 -10.79 -10.93
C SER A 46 7.74 -12.28 -11.08
N LEU A 47 7.89 -13.08 -10.01
CA LEU A 47 7.59 -14.51 -10.02
C LEU A 47 6.10 -14.81 -10.11
N GLY A 48 5.26 -14.04 -9.42
CA GLY A 48 3.82 -14.29 -9.34
C GLY A 48 2.93 -13.25 -10.00
N GLN A 49 3.49 -12.13 -10.45
CA GLN A 49 2.83 -11.06 -11.20
C GLN A 49 1.43 -10.70 -10.66
N PRO A 50 1.29 -10.36 -9.36
CA PRO A 50 0.00 -10.01 -8.77
C PRO A 50 -0.61 -8.76 -9.42
N ASP A 51 -1.91 -8.55 -9.32
CA ASP A 51 -2.53 -7.33 -9.83
C ASP A 51 -2.08 -6.08 -9.10
N PHE A 52 -1.92 -6.22 -7.78
CA PHE A 52 -1.67 -5.12 -6.87
C PHE A 52 -0.57 -5.48 -5.87
N ILE A 53 0.20 -4.47 -5.50
CA ILE A 53 1.21 -4.57 -4.45
C ILE A 53 0.98 -3.43 -3.47
N GLU A 54 0.48 -3.80 -2.30
CA GLU A 54 0.30 -2.90 -1.17
C GLU A 54 1.60 -2.84 -0.36
N ILE A 55 2.26 -1.70 -0.37
CA ILE A 55 3.47 -1.47 0.43
C ILE A 55 3.07 -0.57 1.58
N LYS A 56 3.04 -1.15 2.79
CA LYS A 56 2.46 -0.52 3.98
C LYS A 56 3.47 -0.46 5.11
N SER A 57 3.53 0.67 5.81
CA SER A 57 4.27 0.81 7.06
C SER A 57 3.65 -0.05 8.18
N VAL A 58 4.48 -0.69 9.00
CA VAL A 58 4.02 -1.37 10.21
C VAL A 58 3.32 -0.38 11.15
N THR A 59 2.20 -0.78 11.74
CA THR A 59 1.48 0.06 12.72
C THR A 59 1.91 -0.32 14.13
N PHE A 60 2.38 0.68 14.91
CA PHE A 60 2.69 0.48 16.31
C PHE A 60 1.41 0.48 17.16
N CYS A 61 1.06 -0.66 17.74
CA CYS A 61 -0.14 -0.86 18.55
C CYS A 61 0.09 -0.74 20.07
N GLY A 62 1.24 -0.20 20.48
CA GLY A 62 1.65 -0.14 21.89
C GLY A 62 2.65 -1.23 22.27
N GLU A 63 3.23 -1.07 23.46
CA GLU A 63 4.20 -2.00 24.01
C GLU A 63 3.48 -3.25 24.54
N SER A 64 3.99 -4.44 24.17
CA SER A 64 3.50 -5.70 24.70
C SER A 64 4.67 -6.64 24.95
N LYS A 65 4.51 -7.62 25.86
CA LYS A 65 5.56 -8.62 26.12
C LYS A 65 5.94 -9.44 24.88
N ALA A 66 5.08 -9.45 23.85
CA ALA A 66 5.24 -10.25 22.64
C ALA A 66 5.89 -9.47 21.48
N SER A 67 6.10 -8.15 21.60
CA SER A 67 6.63 -7.31 20.53
C SER A 67 7.70 -6.37 21.05
N SER A 68 8.87 -6.41 20.42
CA SER A 68 9.95 -5.44 20.62
C SER A 68 9.86 -4.23 19.68
N LEU A 69 8.76 -4.10 18.92
CA LEU A 69 8.54 -2.99 17.98
C LEU A 69 8.47 -1.67 18.74
N LYS A 70 9.21 -0.68 18.28
CA LYS A 70 9.16 0.68 18.80
C LYS A 70 8.60 1.64 17.76
N LEU A 71 8.20 2.82 18.20
CA LEU A 71 7.73 3.87 17.30
C LEU A 71 8.83 4.34 16.31
N GLU A 72 10.10 4.25 16.69
CA GLU A 72 11.23 4.57 15.82
C GLU A 72 11.38 3.59 14.65
N ASP A 73 10.89 2.37 14.81
CA ASP A 73 10.93 1.32 13.78
C ASP A 73 9.84 1.50 12.71
N VAL A 74 8.87 2.39 12.95
CA VAL A 74 7.73 2.66 12.06
C VAL A 74 8.18 3.58 10.91
N PRO A 75 8.14 3.11 9.65
CA PRO A 75 8.38 3.97 8.50
C PRO A 75 7.33 5.08 8.38
N TRP A 76 7.77 6.28 8.05
CA TRP A 76 6.86 7.33 7.61
C TRP A 76 6.42 7.11 6.16
N HIS A 77 5.35 7.78 5.76
CA HIS A 77 4.79 7.62 4.41
C HIS A 77 5.80 7.92 3.29
N GLU A 78 6.59 8.99 3.42
CA GLU A 78 7.64 9.30 2.43
C GLU A 78 8.70 8.21 2.34
N GLU A 79 9.03 7.53 3.44
CA GLU A 79 9.97 6.41 3.41
C GLU A 79 9.36 5.18 2.73
N VAL A 80 8.05 4.98 2.86
CA VAL A 80 7.30 3.95 2.11
C VAL A 80 7.28 4.26 0.62
N LYS A 81 7.06 5.53 0.22
CA LYS A 81 7.12 5.98 -1.18
C LYS A 81 8.50 5.75 -1.78
N ASN A 82 9.55 6.18 -1.09
CA ASN A 82 10.93 5.98 -1.52
C ASN A 82 11.26 4.50 -1.72
N PHE A 83 10.81 3.63 -0.80
CA PHE A 83 10.98 2.19 -0.94
C PHE A 83 10.23 1.64 -2.16
N ALA A 84 8.99 2.08 -2.39
CA ALA A 84 8.18 1.66 -3.53
C ALA A 84 8.79 2.10 -4.88
N GLU A 85 9.29 3.32 -4.95
CA GLU A 85 10.01 3.85 -6.13
C GLU A 85 11.32 3.09 -6.38
N ALA A 86 12.08 2.77 -5.32
CA ALA A 86 13.26 1.94 -5.43
C ALA A 86 12.90 0.52 -5.93
N MET A 87 11.83 -0.07 -5.39
CA MET A 87 11.36 -1.39 -5.82
C MET A 87 10.95 -1.37 -7.32
N LEU A 88 10.18 -0.37 -7.74
CA LEU A 88 9.77 -0.16 -9.14
C LEU A 88 10.94 0.06 -10.10
N SER A 89 12.06 0.61 -9.62
CA SER A 89 13.24 0.88 -10.45
C SER A 89 14.03 -0.39 -10.84
N HIS A 90 13.74 -1.53 -10.22
CA HIS A 90 14.40 -2.79 -10.53
C HIS A 90 13.85 -3.45 -11.81
N GLU A 91 14.78 -4.07 -12.56
CA GLU A 91 14.48 -4.83 -13.76
C GLU A 91 13.41 -5.92 -13.48
N GLY A 92 12.38 -5.96 -14.32
CA GLY A 92 11.24 -6.88 -14.19
C GLY A 92 9.95 -6.25 -13.65
N LEU A 93 10.02 -5.09 -12.97
CA LEU A 93 8.81 -4.37 -12.52
C LEU A 93 8.49 -3.14 -13.36
N THR A 94 9.51 -2.40 -13.80
CA THR A 94 9.32 -1.08 -14.40
C THR A 94 8.44 -1.10 -15.65
N ALA A 95 8.42 -2.20 -16.40
CA ALA A 95 7.61 -2.37 -17.61
C ALA A 95 6.13 -2.69 -17.32
N ASP A 96 5.84 -3.40 -16.23
CA ASP A 96 4.50 -3.95 -15.96
C ASP A 96 3.75 -3.24 -14.83
N TYR A 97 4.46 -2.59 -13.90
CA TYR A 97 3.88 -1.93 -12.73
C TYR A 97 4.18 -0.43 -12.67
N GLU A 98 3.26 0.29 -12.06
CA GLU A 98 3.38 1.73 -11.81
C GLU A 98 2.65 2.10 -10.50
N LEU A 99 3.04 3.22 -9.87
CA LEU A 99 2.33 3.78 -8.72
C LEU A 99 0.94 4.26 -9.15
N ALA A 100 -0.10 3.67 -8.54
CA ALA A 100 -1.47 3.97 -8.87
C ALA A 100 -2.16 4.80 -7.78
N CYS A 101 -1.95 4.44 -6.51
CA CYS A 101 -2.60 5.08 -5.38
C CYS A 101 -1.64 5.28 -4.21
N GLU A 102 -2.01 6.19 -3.32
CA GLU A 102 -1.44 6.28 -1.97
C GLU A 102 -2.53 6.52 -0.94
N HIS A 103 -2.22 6.29 0.32
CA HIS A 103 -3.03 6.70 1.46
C HIS A 103 -2.13 7.08 2.62
N GLN A 104 -1.76 8.37 2.67
CA GLN A 104 -0.78 8.89 3.64
C GLN A 104 -1.19 8.63 5.08
N HIS A 105 -2.48 8.75 5.41
CA HIS A 105 -2.98 8.51 6.77
C HIS A 105 -2.70 7.08 7.26
N SER A 106 -2.73 6.11 6.34
CA SER A 106 -2.45 4.69 6.64
C SER A 106 -1.02 4.28 6.30
N CYS A 107 -0.17 5.23 5.88
CA CYS A 107 1.22 5.02 5.45
C CYS A 107 1.36 3.86 4.45
N ILE A 108 0.56 3.87 3.39
CA ILE A 108 0.52 2.82 2.37
C ILE A 108 0.54 3.43 0.97
N VAL A 109 1.26 2.78 0.06
CA VAL A 109 1.19 3.04 -1.37
C VAL A 109 0.79 1.77 -2.12
N LEU A 110 0.19 1.96 -3.29
CA LEU A 110 -0.28 0.90 -4.16
C LEU A 110 0.47 0.96 -5.48
N LEU A 111 1.23 -0.09 -5.79
CA LEU A 111 1.64 -0.38 -7.15
C LEU A 111 0.54 -1.22 -7.80
N ALA A 112 0.20 -0.89 -9.04
CA ALA A 112 -0.76 -1.67 -9.82
C ALA A 112 -0.13 -2.11 -11.14
N ASN A 113 -0.52 -3.31 -11.57
CA ASN A 113 -0.20 -3.78 -12.91
C ASN A 113 -0.87 -2.86 -13.94
N ARG A 114 -0.12 -2.47 -14.98
CA ARG A 114 -0.57 -1.55 -16.04
C ARG A 114 -1.80 -2.05 -16.80
N ARG A 115 -2.17 -3.33 -16.70
CA ARG A 115 -3.46 -3.84 -17.22
C ARG A 115 -4.68 -3.13 -16.63
N PHE A 116 -4.57 -2.57 -15.43
CA PHE A 116 -5.61 -1.73 -14.80
C PHE A 116 -5.54 -0.26 -15.22
N LYS A 117 -4.62 0.14 -16.10
CA LYS A 117 -4.51 1.51 -16.63
C LYS A 117 -5.17 1.60 -18.01
N ILE A 118 -6.49 1.54 -18.02
CA ILE A 118 -7.30 1.53 -19.25
C ILE A 118 -7.37 2.96 -19.80
N GLN A 119 -6.94 3.15 -21.05
CA GLN A 119 -6.93 4.46 -21.73
C GLN A 119 -6.22 5.56 -20.92
N GLY A 120 -5.15 5.19 -20.21
CA GLY A 120 -4.37 6.11 -19.38
C GLY A 120 -4.96 6.42 -18.00
N GLN A 121 -6.14 5.87 -17.69
CA GLN A 121 -6.80 6.06 -16.39
C GLN A 121 -6.73 4.79 -15.55
N TRP A 122 -6.43 4.95 -14.26
CA TRP A 122 -6.40 3.84 -13.33
C TRP A 122 -7.79 3.34 -12.99
N HIS A 123 -7.96 2.02 -12.99
CA HIS A 123 -9.17 1.31 -12.62
C HIS A 123 -8.89 0.35 -11.47
N THR A 124 -8.35 0.87 -10.37
CA THR A 124 -7.95 0.06 -9.21
C THR A 124 -9.09 -0.20 -8.24
N TRP A 125 -10.27 0.42 -8.41
CA TRP A 125 -11.39 0.23 -7.50
C TRP A 125 -12.22 -1.00 -7.90
N ILE A 126 -13.08 -1.43 -6.98
CA ILE A 126 -14.01 -2.55 -7.17
C ILE A 126 -15.39 -1.96 -7.40
N ASP A 127 -16.00 -2.29 -8.53
CA ASP A 127 -17.44 -2.13 -8.74
C ASP A 127 -18.15 -3.29 -8.03
N TYR A 128 -18.62 -3.06 -6.81
CA TYR A 128 -19.25 -4.10 -6.00
C TYR A 128 -20.59 -4.56 -6.55
N ASP A 129 -21.37 -3.66 -7.16
CA ASP A 129 -22.65 -4.02 -7.75
C ASP A 129 -22.41 -4.95 -8.94
N ARG A 130 -21.47 -4.60 -9.83
CA ARG A 130 -21.06 -5.45 -10.94
C ARG A 130 -20.45 -6.77 -10.47
N PHE A 131 -19.62 -6.76 -9.43
CA PHE A 131 -19.06 -7.97 -8.85
C PHE A 131 -20.17 -8.92 -8.36
N HIS A 132 -21.18 -8.40 -7.64
CA HIS A 132 -22.30 -9.21 -7.15
C HIS A 132 -23.15 -9.78 -8.29
N ASP A 133 -23.38 -9.00 -9.36
CA ASP A 133 -24.07 -9.48 -10.56
C ASP A 133 -23.31 -10.65 -11.20
N LEU A 134 -22.01 -10.51 -11.40
CA LEU A 134 -21.15 -11.57 -11.98
C LEU A 134 -21.14 -12.84 -11.12
N VAL A 135 -21.10 -12.69 -9.80
CA VAL A 135 -21.21 -13.82 -8.87
C VAL A 135 -22.57 -14.51 -9.00
N ALA A 136 -23.66 -13.76 -9.15
CA ALA A 136 -25.01 -14.31 -9.30
C ALA A 136 -25.22 -15.01 -10.66
N GLU A 137 -24.57 -14.54 -11.73
CA GLU A 137 -24.59 -15.19 -13.06
C GLU A 137 -23.92 -16.58 -13.05
N GLY A 138 -22.97 -16.81 -12.13
CA GLY A 138 -22.29 -18.10 -11.95
C GLY A 138 -21.35 -18.50 -13.09
N GLN A 139 -21.08 -17.59 -14.04
CA GLN A 139 -20.10 -17.79 -15.10
C GLN A 139 -18.69 -17.39 -14.65
N PRO A 140 -17.62 -17.96 -15.23
CA PRO A 140 -16.27 -17.49 -14.95
C PRO A 140 -16.09 -16.03 -15.38
N PHE A 141 -15.53 -15.22 -14.49
CA PHE A 141 -15.15 -13.82 -14.73
C PHE A 141 -13.75 -13.55 -14.14
N GLU A 142 -13.15 -12.44 -14.53
CA GLU A 142 -11.79 -12.05 -14.20
C GLU A 142 -11.76 -10.68 -13.49
N ALA A 143 -10.59 -10.30 -12.96
CA ALA A 143 -10.42 -9.09 -12.16
C ALA A 143 -10.83 -7.78 -12.86
N LEU A 144 -10.71 -7.70 -14.19
CA LEU A 144 -11.06 -6.50 -14.96
C LEU A 144 -12.58 -6.35 -15.18
N ASP A 145 -13.37 -7.42 -15.06
CA ASP A 145 -14.81 -7.40 -15.34
C ASP A 145 -15.62 -6.58 -14.32
N TYR A 146 -15.03 -6.29 -13.17
CA TYR A 146 -15.58 -5.48 -12.08
C TYR A 146 -14.62 -4.38 -11.63
N ALA A 147 -13.69 -3.97 -12.50
CA ALA A 147 -12.76 -2.88 -12.20
C ALA A 147 -13.47 -1.53 -12.38
N ALA A 148 -13.42 -0.69 -11.34
CA ALA A 148 -13.98 0.66 -11.37
C ALA A 148 -12.86 1.71 -11.46
N PRO A 149 -13.14 2.88 -12.07
CA PRO A 149 -12.20 3.99 -12.10
C PRO A 149 -11.72 4.37 -10.69
N THR A 150 -10.41 4.60 -10.56
CA THR A 150 -9.80 5.08 -9.33
C THR A 150 -10.23 6.53 -9.09
N PRO A 151 -10.78 6.86 -7.92
CA PRO A 151 -11.12 8.25 -7.58
C PRO A 151 -9.90 9.16 -7.61
N GLN A 152 -10.11 10.40 -8.06
CA GLN A 152 -9.01 11.37 -8.24
C GLN A 152 -8.21 11.61 -6.95
N TRP A 153 -8.88 11.69 -5.80
CA TRP A 153 -8.28 11.88 -4.48
C TRP A 153 -7.48 10.67 -3.99
N ALA A 154 -7.67 9.49 -4.60
CA ALA A 154 -6.96 8.26 -4.27
C ALA A 154 -5.67 8.08 -5.09
N LEU A 155 -5.54 8.81 -6.20
CA LEU A 155 -4.40 8.68 -7.10
C LEU A 155 -3.09 9.05 -6.40
N TYR A 156 -2.02 8.36 -6.77
CA TYR A 156 -0.68 8.69 -6.31
C TYR A 156 -0.32 10.14 -6.71
N GLY A 157 0.15 10.94 -5.76
CA GLY A 157 0.48 12.36 -5.94
C GLY A 157 -0.73 13.30 -5.97
N SER A 158 -1.92 12.83 -5.64
CA SER A 158 -3.10 13.68 -5.47
C SER A 158 -2.94 14.65 -4.30
N GLN A 159 -3.67 15.77 -4.32
CA GLN A 159 -3.62 16.76 -3.25
C GLN A 159 -4.08 16.17 -1.90
N GLU A 160 -5.05 15.26 -1.96
CA GLU A 160 -5.64 14.59 -0.81
C GLU A 160 -4.77 13.45 -0.27
N ALA A 161 -3.75 13.04 -1.03
CA ALA A 161 -2.83 11.95 -0.70
C ALA A 161 -3.56 10.68 -0.23
N GLY A 162 -4.66 10.35 -0.90
CA GLY A 162 -5.51 9.20 -0.61
C GLY A 162 -6.66 9.42 0.35
N PHE A 163 -6.72 10.54 1.07
CA PHE A 163 -7.75 10.73 2.08
C PHE A 163 -9.07 11.14 1.43
N ASP A 164 -10.15 10.37 1.63
CA ASP A 164 -11.45 10.69 1.02
C ASP A 164 -11.94 12.07 1.50
N PRO A 165 -12.24 13.02 0.58
CA PRO A 165 -12.77 14.34 0.93
C PRO A 165 -14.05 14.34 1.76
N LYS A 166 -14.80 13.23 1.78
CA LYS A 166 -16.01 13.06 2.58
C LYS A 166 -15.71 12.69 4.03
N GLU A 167 -14.49 12.23 4.33
CA GLU A 167 -14.07 11.89 5.68
C GLU A 167 -13.50 13.08 6.42
N THR A 168 -13.60 13.05 7.76
CA THR A 168 -13.00 14.06 8.62
C THR A 168 -11.75 13.47 9.28
N ARG A 169 -10.63 14.17 9.14
CA ARG A 169 -9.38 13.79 9.80
C ARG A 169 -9.45 14.13 11.28
N HIS A 170 -9.02 13.18 12.12
CA HIS A 170 -8.92 13.39 13.55
C HIS A 170 -7.50 13.09 14.03
N PHE A 171 -6.85 14.10 14.61
CA PHE A 171 -5.58 13.90 15.32
C PHE A 171 -5.81 13.50 16.76
N HIS A 172 -5.03 12.53 17.22
CA HIS A 172 -5.06 12.11 18.63
C HIS A 172 -4.66 13.28 19.56
N ASN A 173 -5.34 13.40 20.71
CA ASN A 173 -5.12 14.48 21.68
C ASN A 173 -3.67 14.64 22.15
N ARG A 174 -2.91 13.54 22.18
CA ARG A 174 -1.47 13.58 22.48
C ARG A 174 -0.68 14.29 21.37
N THR A 175 -1.02 14.03 20.12
CA THR A 175 -0.38 14.66 18.95
C THR A 175 -0.66 16.15 18.92
N LYS A 176 -1.94 16.56 19.07
CA LYS A 176 -2.32 17.98 19.15
C LYS A 176 -1.55 18.73 20.24
N ARG A 177 -1.54 18.19 21.47
CA ARG A 177 -0.79 18.79 22.61
C ARG A 177 0.71 18.91 22.36
N ARG A 178 1.35 17.87 21.82
CA ARG A 178 2.78 17.90 21.50
C ARG A 178 3.11 18.93 20.42
N ALA A 179 2.26 19.05 19.40
CA ALA A 179 2.42 20.05 18.35
C ALA A 179 2.30 21.47 18.92
N GLN A 180 1.27 21.75 19.72
CA GLN A 180 1.06 23.04 20.38
C GLN A 180 2.19 23.42 21.34
N ALA A 181 2.80 22.44 22.00
CA ALA A 181 3.94 22.64 22.88
C ALA A 181 5.29 22.72 22.15
N GLY A 182 5.34 22.67 20.82
CA GLY A 182 6.59 22.70 20.04
C GLY A 182 7.47 21.46 20.22
N GLN A 183 6.88 20.33 20.64
CA GLN A 183 7.59 19.08 20.96
C GLN A 183 7.68 18.11 19.77
N LEU A 184 7.20 18.52 18.59
CA LEU A 184 7.36 17.79 17.34
C LEU A 184 8.50 18.43 16.56
N SER A 185 9.44 17.61 16.09
CA SER A 185 10.50 18.11 15.20
C SER A 185 9.90 18.54 13.86
N GLU A 186 10.63 19.37 13.11
CA GLU A 186 10.21 19.77 11.76
C GLU A 186 9.99 18.55 10.85
N ALA A 187 10.86 17.54 10.97
CA ALA A 187 10.73 16.28 10.24
C ALA A 187 9.47 15.50 10.61
N GLN A 188 9.00 15.57 11.86
CA GLN A 188 7.73 14.97 12.31
C GLN A 188 6.53 15.78 11.84
N LEU A 189 6.60 17.12 11.88
CA LEU A 189 5.52 17.99 11.43
C LEU A 189 5.23 17.82 9.94
N ARG A 190 6.27 17.65 9.11
CA ARG A 190 6.14 17.36 7.67
C ARG A 190 5.40 16.06 7.34
N GLN A 191 5.23 15.16 8.31
CA GLN A 191 4.51 13.89 8.11
C GLN A 191 3.00 14.06 8.19
N TYR A 192 2.52 15.19 8.72
CA TYR A 192 1.11 15.51 8.78
C TYR A 192 0.73 16.38 7.59
N PRO A 193 -0.44 16.13 6.95
CA PRO A 193 -0.88 16.95 5.81
C PRO A 193 -1.16 18.40 6.20
N HIS A 194 -1.57 18.62 7.45
CA HIS A 194 -1.79 19.93 8.05
C HIS A 194 -1.17 19.96 9.46
N ASP A 195 -0.85 21.17 9.94
CA ASP A 195 -0.29 21.39 11.26
C ASP A 195 -1.28 20.93 12.36
N PRO A 196 -0.97 19.86 13.13
CA PRO A 196 -1.87 19.35 14.16
C PRO A 196 -2.12 20.34 15.30
N ALA A 197 -1.32 21.40 15.43
CA ALA A 197 -1.53 22.43 16.44
C ALA A 197 -2.71 23.37 16.12
N ARG A 198 -3.11 23.46 14.84
CA ARG A 198 -4.09 24.43 14.33
C ARG A 198 -5.49 23.86 14.12
N GLU A 199 -5.64 22.54 14.14
CA GLU A 199 -6.96 21.89 14.03
C GLU A 199 -7.69 21.92 15.38
N GLN A 200 -8.86 22.60 15.40
CA GLN A 200 -9.77 22.61 16.56
C GLN A 200 -10.28 21.20 16.86
#